data_AF-A0A351SD57-F1
#
_entry.id   AF-A0A351SD57-F1
#
_cell.length_a   1.000
_cell.length_b   1.000
_cell.length_c   1.000
_cell.angle_alpha   90.00
_cell.angle_beta   90.00
_cell.angle_gamma   90.00
#
_symmetry.space_group_name_H-M   'P 1'
#
loop_
_entity.id
_entity.type
_entity.pdbx_description
1 polymer ?
#
loop_
_entity_poly.entity_id
_entity_poly.type
_entity_poly.pdbx_seq_one_letter_code
_entity_poly.pdbx_strand_id
1 'polypeptide(L)'
;MGVPMVNSKNIKNTHSTSMKEELRTYKRERILEEAGKLFYERGYHKTTLDAIAESLGVTKPFIYSYYKNKTELLTEIYSRVITYSQDCIIEAKSVSDSPRKIIERFVQLFVQLTIREQAVVAVYFQEAA
;
A
#
# COMPACT_ATOMS: atom_id res chain seq x y z
N MET A 1 30.83 -19.08 -5.06
CA MET A 1 30.40 -18.52 -6.37
C MET A 1 29.62 -17.26 -6.04
N GLY A 2 30.17 -16.04 -6.03
CA GLY A 2 30.98 -15.41 -7.07
C GLY A 2 30.10 -14.41 -7.82
N VAL A 3 29.56 -13.40 -7.12
CA VAL A 3 28.80 -12.31 -7.76
C VAL A 3 29.82 -11.28 -8.28
N PRO A 4 29.77 -10.89 -9.57
CA PRO A 4 30.76 -10.02 -10.17
C PRO A 4 30.58 -8.56 -9.77
N MET A 5 31.71 -7.87 -9.64
CA MET A 5 31.82 -6.44 -9.37
C MET A 5 31.19 -5.59 -10.49
N VAL A 6 30.24 -4.73 -10.11
CA VAL A 6 29.80 -3.62 -10.96
C VAL A 6 30.88 -2.52 -10.95
N ASN A 7 31.23 -2.13 -12.17
CA ASN A 7 32.25 -1.16 -12.57
C ASN A 7 32.08 0.24 -11.94
N SER A 8 33.17 0.75 -11.34
CA SER A 8 33.26 1.98 -10.53
C SER A 8 33.26 3.30 -11.32
N LYS A 9 32.33 3.50 -12.25
CA LYS A 9 32.16 4.80 -12.93
C LYS A 9 30.69 5.22 -13.08
N ASN A 10 29.96 5.44 -11.97
CA ASN A 10 28.82 6.38 -11.95
C ASN A 10 28.22 6.77 -10.57
N ILE A 11 29.05 7.00 -9.54
CA ILE A 11 28.58 7.17 -8.14
C ILE A 11 27.76 8.46 -7.91
N LYS A 12 27.79 9.46 -8.80
CA LYS A 12 27.09 10.74 -8.59
C LYS A 12 25.60 10.75 -8.99
N ASN A 13 25.10 9.73 -9.70
CA ASN A 13 23.71 9.71 -10.22
C ASN A 13 22.75 8.77 -9.48
N THR A 14 23.26 7.91 -8.59
CA THR A 14 22.47 6.87 -7.90
C THR A 14 21.66 7.43 -6.71
N HIS A 15 22.22 8.37 -5.94
CA HIS A 15 21.54 8.94 -4.76
C HIS A 15 20.39 9.91 -5.10
N SER A 16 20.52 10.72 -6.16
CA SER A 16 19.48 11.67 -6.62
C SER A 16 18.25 10.93 -7.17
N THR A 17 18.46 9.77 -7.78
CA THR A 17 17.41 8.90 -8.31
C THR A 17 16.66 8.21 -7.15
N SER A 18 17.38 7.67 -6.16
CA SER A 18 16.80 7.06 -4.94
C SER A 18 15.90 8.04 -4.17
N MET A 19 16.38 9.25 -3.88
CA MET A 19 15.61 10.24 -3.11
C MET A 19 14.34 10.71 -3.84
N LYS A 20 14.40 10.85 -5.17
CA LYS A 20 13.23 11.20 -5.98
C LYS A 20 12.21 10.06 -6.02
N GLU A 21 12.68 8.82 -6.11
CA GLU A 21 11.83 7.63 -6.05
C GLU A 21 11.17 7.48 -4.68
N GLU A 22 11.92 7.63 -3.59
CA GLU A 22 11.42 7.63 -2.21
C GLU A 22 10.34 8.72 -2.02
N LEU A 23 10.60 9.94 -2.48
CA LEU A 23 9.62 11.03 -2.41
C LEU A 23 8.35 10.72 -3.23
N ARG A 24 8.51 10.07 -4.39
CA ARG A 24 7.37 9.67 -5.23
C ARG A 24 6.54 8.58 -4.53
N THR A 25 7.19 7.61 -3.90
CA THR A 25 6.55 6.55 -3.11
C THR A 25 5.80 7.12 -1.92
N TYR A 26 6.43 8.00 -1.15
CA TYR A 26 5.79 8.69 -0.02
C TYR A 26 4.53 9.46 -0.47
N LYS A 27 4.59 10.18 -1.59
CA LYS A 27 3.42 10.89 -2.12
C LYS A 27 2.30 9.93 -2.53
N ARG A 28 2.62 8.79 -3.15
CA ARG A 28 1.63 7.75 -3.46
C ARG A 28 0.99 7.19 -2.20
N GLU A 29 1.78 6.90 -1.18
CA GLU A 29 1.29 6.42 0.12
C GLU A 29 0.28 7.38 0.73
N ARG A 30 0.61 8.68 0.78
CA ARG A 30 -0.30 9.71 1.30
C ARG A 30 -1.60 9.81 0.51
N ILE A 31 -1.55 9.67 -0.81
CA ILE A 31 -2.76 9.67 -1.65
C ILE A 31 -3.63 8.44 -1.35
N LEU A 32 -3.03 7.26 -1.23
CA LEU A 32 -3.74 6.01 -0.96
C LEU A 32 -4.37 5.97 0.44
N GLU A 33 -3.66 6.46 1.45
CA GLU A 33 -4.18 6.60 2.81
C GLU A 33 -5.43 7.46 2.84
N GLU A 34 -5.39 8.61 2.17
CA GLU A 34 -6.53 9.53 2.14
C GLU A 34 -7.68 8.97 1.29
N ALA A 35 -7.37 8.34 0.15
CA ALA A 35 -8.37 7.66 -0.67
C ALA A 35 -9.09 6.56 0.13
N GLY A 36 -8.35 5.73 0.87
CA GLY A 36 -8.91 4.67 1.71
C GLY A 36 -9.85 5.21 2.79
N LYS A 37 -9.46 6.31 3.46
CA LYS A 37 -10.33 6.99 4.45
C LYS A 37 -11.61 7.52 3.81
N LEU A 38 -11.51 8.24 2.70
CA LEU A 38 -12.69 8.81 2.03
C LEU A 38 -13.61 7.72 1.47
N PHE A 39 -13.05 6.64 0.93
CA PHE A 39 -13.84 5.47 0.50
C PHE A 39 -14.57 4.84 1.67
N TYR A 40 -13.93 4.72 2.83
CA TYR A 40 -14.56 4.19 4.05
C TYR A 40 -15.66 5.10 4.59
N GLU A 41 -15.41 6.41 4.70
CA GLU A 41 -16.33 7.37 5.31
C GLU A 41 -17.53 7.72 4.41
N ARG A 42 -17.28 7.86 3.10
CA ARG A 42 -18.28 8.36 2.14
C ARG A 42 -18.80 7.28 1.18
N GLY A 43 -18.16 6.11 1.17
CA GLY A 43 -18.37 5.06 0.18
C GLY A 43 -17.52 5.27 -1.08
N TYR A 44 -17.09 4.17 -1.70
CA TYR A 44 -16.30 4.19 -2.92
C TYR A 44 -17.00 4.99 -4.03
N HIS A 45 -18.24 4.65 -4.36
CA HIS A 45 -18.96 5.27 -5.49
C HIS A 45 -19.12 6.80 -5.37
N LYS A 46 -19.31 7.33 -4.16
CA LYS A 46 -19.53 8.78 -3.92
C LYS A 46 -18.24 9.59 -3.86
N THR A 47 -17.08 8.94 -3.78
CA THR A 47 -15.78 9.62 -3.74
C THR A 47 -15.24 9.87 -5.15
N THR A 48 -14.55 10.98 -5.35
CA THR A 48 -13.89 11.36 -6.61
C THR A 48 -12.40 11.69 -6.37
N LEU A 49 -11.58 11.66 -7.43
CA LEU A 49 -10.18 12.11 -7.34
C LEU A 49 -10.06 13.58 -6.93
N ASP A 50 -11.04 14.40 -7.33
CA ASP A 50 -11.12 15.81 -6.95
C ASP A 50 -11.36 15.97 -5.44
N ALA A 51 -12.25 15.17 -4.85
CA ALA A 51 -12.49 15.18 -3.42
C ALA A 51 -11.25 14.75 -2.62
N ILE A 52 -10.46 13.81 -3.16
CA ILE A 52 -9.17 13.40 -2.56
C ILE A 52 -8.15 14.55 -2.65
N ALA A 53 -8.09 15.24 -3.79
CA ALA A 53 -7.22 16.41 -3.96
C ALA A 53 -7.54 17.51 -2.96
N GLU A 54 -8.84 17.82 -2.80
CA GLU A 54 -9.36 18.79 -1.86
C GLU A 54 -9.03 18.42 -0.41
N SER A 55 -9.25 17.16 -0.02
CA SER A 55 -8.95 16.68 1.34
C SER A 55 -7.46 16.78 1.69
N LEU A 56 -6.58 16.53 0.71
CA LEU A 56 -5.13 16.64 0.87
C LEU A 56 -4.60 18.08 0.76
N GLY A 57 -5.43 19.05 0.37
CA GLY A 57 -4.98 20.42 0.11
C GLY A 57 -4.02 20.52 -1.09
N VAL A 58 -4.14 19.63 -2.07
CA VAL A 58 -3.31 19.59 -3.28
C VAL A 58 -4.13 19.88 -4.53
N THR A 59 -3.44 20.17 -5.64
CA THR A 59 -4.13 20.48 -6.90
C THR A 59 -4.66 19.23 -7.59
N LYS A 60 -5.72 19.36 -8.39
CA LYS A 60 -6.22 18.25 -9.22
C LYS A 60 -5.11 17.67 -10.11
N PRO A 61 -4.34 18.46 -10.89
CA PRO A 61 -3.27 17.93 -11.73
C PRO A 61 -2.22 17.13 -10.94
N PHE A 62 -1.98 17.46 -9.67
CA PHE A 62 -1.11 16.68 -8.81
C PHE A 62 -1.64 15.26 -8.61
N ILE A 63 -2.91 15.08 -8.20
CA ILE A 63 -3.49 13.74 -8.05
C ILE A 63 -3.52 12.98 -9.38
N TYR A 64 -3.94 13.65 -10.47
CA TYR A 64 -4.00 13.04 -11.80
C TYR A 64 -2.62 12.66 -12.37
N SER A 65 -1.51 13.20 -11.83
CA SER A 65 -0.16 12.77 -12.18
C SER A 65 0.24 11.41 -11.56
N TYR A 66 -0.48 10.96 -10.53
CA TYR A 66 -0.27 9.67 -9.88
C TYR A 66 -1.34 8.64 -10.26
N TYR A 67 -2.60 9.05 -10.37
CA TYR A 67 -3.74 8.17 -10.60
C TYR A 67 -4.66 8.74 -11.68
N LYS A 68 -4.93 7.96 -12.72
CA LYS A 68 -5.80 8.37 -13.83
C LYS A 68 -7.28 8.30 -13.47
N ASN A 69 -7.64 7.39 -12.59
CA ASN A 69 -9.02 7.14 -12.18
C ASN A 69 -9.09 6.51 -10.79
N LYS A 70 -10.31 6.43 -10.25
CA LYS A 70 -10.57 5.88 -8.92
C LYS A 70 -10.32 4.37 -8.83
N THR A 71 -10.45 3.65 -9.96
CA THR A 71 -10.20 2.20 -10.01
C THR A 71 -8.71 1.88 -9.81
N GLU A 72 -7.79 2.72 -10.29
CA GLU A 72 -6.35 2.54 -10.03
C GLU A 72 -6.04 2.64 -8.53
N LEU A 73 -6.68 3.55 -7.79
CA LEU A 73 -6.55 3.63 -6.34
C LEU A 73 -7.09 2.38 -5.66
N LEU A 74 -8.28 1.90 -6.07
CA LEU A 74 -8.90 0.71 -5.50
C LEU A 74 -8.04 -0.54 -5.72
N THR A 75 -7.52 -0.73 -6.94
CA THR A 75 -6.63 -1.84 -7.27
C THR A 75 -5.36 -1.82 -6.42
N GLU A 76 -4.76 -0.65 -6.19
CA GLU A 76 -3.56 -0.54 -5.36
C GLU A 76 -3.85 -0.76 -3.87
N ILE A 77 -4.99 -0.27 -3.38
CA ILE A 77 -5.50 -0.58 -2.04
C ILE A 77 -5.67 -2.10 -1.87
N TYR A 78 -6.28 -2.79 -2.83
CA TYR A 78 -6.46 -4.24 -2.79
C TYR A 78 -5.14 -4.99 -2.83
N SER A 79 -4.21 -4.53 -3.67
CA SER A 79 -2.88 -5.10 -3.78
C SER A 79 -2.16 -5.04 -2.43
N ARG A 80 -2.28 -3.93 -1.69
CA ARG A 80 -1.72 -3.80 -0.34
C ARG A 80 -2.33 -4.78 0.66
N VAL A 81 -3.65 -4.92 0.68
CA VAL A 81 -4.32 -5.89 1.58
C VAL A 81 -3.82 -7.30 1.31
N ILE A 82 -3.67 -7.69 0.03
CA ILE A 82 -3.15 -9.00 -0.36
C ILE A 82 -1.69 -9.14 0.09
N THR A 83 -0.84 -8.16 -0.18
CA THR A 83 0.58 -8.19 0.22
C THR A 83 0.73 -8.31 1.73
N TYR A 84 0.03 -7.50 2.52
CA TYR A 84 0.09 -7.60 3.98
C TYR A 84 -0.41 -8.95 4.50
N SER A 85 -1.43 -9.52 3.87
CA SER A 85 -1.92 -10.87 4.21
C SER A 85 -0.85 -11.93 3.92
N GLN A 86 -0.13 -11.81 2.81
CA GLN A 86 0.99 -12.69 2.46
C GLN A 86 2.16 -12.54 3.44
N ASP A 87 2.50 -11.31 3.82
CA ASP A 87 3.56 -11.04 4.79
C ASP A 87 3.25 -11.65 6.16
N CYS A 88 1.98 -11.60 6.60
CA CYS A 88 1.54 -12.27 7.83
C CYS A 88 1.77 -13.80 7.76
N ILE A 89 1.56 -14.42 6.60
CA ILE A 89 1.79 -15.86 6.40
C ILE A 89 3.28 -16.17 6.43
N ILE A 90 4.09 -15.36 5.74
CA ILE A 90 5.56 -15.53 5.69
C ILE A 90 6.14 -15.41 7.10
N GLU A 91 5.73 -14.38 7.86
CA GLU A 91 6.16 -14.19 9.24
C GLU A 91 5.69 -15.32 10.15
N ALA A 92 4.45 -15.77 10.02
CA ALA A 92 3.94 -16.88 10.82
C ALA A 92 4.71 -18.20 10.58
N LYS A 93 5.17 -18.43 9.34
CA LYS A 93 5.99 -19.59 8.99
C LYS A 93 7.45 -19.47 9.44
N SER A 94 7.98 -18.25 9.60
CA SER A 94 9.39 -18.08 9.97
C SER A 94 9.67 -18.40 11.44
N VAL A 95 8.64 -18.39 12.29
CA VAL A 95 8.77 -18.58 13.74
C VAL A 95 8.53 -20.02 14.23
N SER A 96 7.94 -20.90 13.42
CA SER A 96 7.67 -22.29 13.81
C SER A 96 7.37 -23.20 12.63
N ASP A 97 7.79 -24.47 12.72
CA ASP A 97 7.39 -25.53 11.77
C ASP A 97 6.10 -26.27 12.19
N SER A 98 5.54 -25.97 13.37
CA SER A 98 4.30 -26.60 13.83
C SER A 98 3.09 -25.97 13.14
N PRO A 99 2.26 -26.73 12.39
CA PRO A 99 1.11 -26.18 11.68
C PRO A 99 0.15 -25.40 12.59
N ARG A 100 -0.06 -25.89 13.82
CA ARG A 100 -0.89 -25.21 14.81
C ARG A 100 -0.34 -23.85 15.20
N LYS A 101 0.96 -23.76 15.51
CA LYS A 101 1.60 -22.49 15.91
C LYS A 101 1.65 -21.48 14.76
N ILE A 102 1.83 -21.96 13.52
CA ILE A 102 1.76 -21.11 12.32
C ILE A 102 0.36 -20.51 12.19
N ILE A 103 -0.70 -21.30 12.30
CA ILE A 103 -2.08 -20.80 12.22
C ILE A 103 -2.37 -19.83 13.35
N GLU A 104 -2.00 -20.15 14.60
CA GLU A 104 -2.18 -19.25 15.75
C GLU A 104 -1.48 -17.90 15.53
N ARG A 105 -0.23 -17.90 15.05
CA ARG A 105 0.51 -16.68 14.77
C ARG A 105 -0.08 -15.88 13.61
N PHE A 106 -0.45 -16.56 12.52
CA PHE A 106 -1.07 -15.93 11.37
C PHE A 106 -2.37 -15.22 11.77
N VAL A 107 -3.26 -15.90 12.52
CA VAL A 107 -4.52 -15.32 12.99
C VAL A 107 -4.25 -14.09 13.86
N GLN A 108 -3.27 -14.14 14.77
CA GLN A 108 -2.90 -12.97 15.58
C GLN A 108 -2.44 -11.79 14.73
N LEU A 109 -1.52 -12.02 13.79
CA LEU A 109 -1.00 -10.98 12.90
C LEU A 109 -2.09 -10.40 12.00
N PHE A 110 -2.91 -11.27 11.41
CA PHE A 110 -3.98 -10.87 10.50
C PHE A 110 -5.09 -10.08 11.20
N VAL A 111 -5.46 -10.48 12.42
CA VAL A 111 -6.44 -9.73 13.22
C VAL A 111 -5.88 -8.37 13.63
N GLN A 112 -4.62 -8.29 14.04
CA GLN A 112 -3.97 -7.02 14.37
C GLN A 112 -3.89 -6.08 13.16
N LEU A 113 -3.52 -6.62 11.99
CA LEU A 113 -3.53 -5.88 10.73
C LEU A 113 -4.92 -5.34 10.41
N THR A 114 -5.96 -6.19 10.53
CA THR A 114 -7.35 -5.82 10.26
C THR A 114 -7.83 -4.70 11.17
N ILE A 115 -7.47 -4.73 12.45
CA ILE A 115 -7.83 -3.67 13.41
C ILE A 115 -7.09 -2.36 13.08
N ARG A 116 -5.81 -2.43 12.70
CA ARG A 116 -5.00 -1.24 12.36
C ARG A 116 -5.47 -0.57 11.09
N GLU A 117 -5.75 -1.34 10.05
CA GLU A 117 -6.07 -0.87 8.69
C GLU A 117 -7.58 -0.94 8.39
N GLN A 118 -8.42 -0.70 9.40
CA GLN A 118 -9.87 -0.93 9.36
C GLN A 118 -10.56 -0.30 8.13
N ALA A 119 -10.17 0.93 7.75
CA ALA A 119 -10.72 1.62 6.60
C ALA A 119 -10.41 0.92 5.27
N VAL A 120 -9.18 0.42 5.12
CA VAL A 120 -8.67 -0.24 3.91
C VAL A 120 -9.33 -1.60 3.73
N VAL A 121 -9.43 -2.38 4.81
CA VAL A 121 -10.04 -3.71 4.81
C VAL A 121 -11.55 -3.63 4.59
N ALA A 122 -12.24 -2.66 5.20
CA ALA A 122 -13.68 -2.48 5.01
C ALA A 122 -14.05 -2.16 3.55
N VAL A 123 -13.25 -1.32 2.87
CA VAL A 123 -13.46 -1.01 1.45
C VAL A 123 -13.30 -2.27 0.59
N TYR A 124 -12.31 -3.12 0.88
CA TYR A 124 -12.15 -4.40 0.19
C TYR A 124 -13.39 -5.29 0.32
N PHE A 125 -13.92 -5.47 1.53
CA PHE A 125 -15.09 -6.34 1.74
C PHE A 125 -16.40 -5.77 1.17
N GLN A 126 -16.56 -4.44 1.14
CA GLN A 126 -17.78 -3.81 0.60
C GLN A 126 -17.87 -3.88 -0.92
N GLU A 127 -16.74 -3.91 -1.62
CA GLU A 127 -16.68 -3.74 -3.07
C GLU A 127 -16.14 -5.00 -3.79
N ALA A 128 -15.70 -6.04 -3.07
CA ALA A 128 -15.34 -7.35 -3.63
C ALA A 128 -16.49 -8.38 -3.61
N ALA A 129 -17.67 -7.99 -3.10
CA ALA A 129 -18.90 -8.79 -3.07
C ALA A 129 -19.87 -8.36 -4.17
#